data_AF-A0AB40DH71-F1
#
_entry.id   AF-A0AB40DH71-F1
#
_cell.length_a   1.000
_cell.length_b   1.000
_cell.length_c   1.000
_cell.angle_alpha   90.00
_cell.angle_beta   90.00
_cell.angle_gamma   90.00
#
_symmetry.space_group_name_H-M   'P 1'
#
loop_
_entity.id
_entity.type
_entity.pdbx_description
1 polymer ?
#
loop_
_entity_poly.entity_id
_entity_poly.type
_entity_poly.pdbx_seq_one_letter_code
_entity_poly.pdbx_strand_id
1 'polypeptide(L)'
;MKKFCCCLSLRTGALSIAVSGLTVDVLESIWTIISKQQFCGDILVIWIISAFWNILSDMVLFTAIYRENPNLLPVHLVTCLAGLILEMVSHMVIAAIGVTDYYLIGYAFFKIGYTTADMVIVLSYYHSEV
;
A
#
# COMPACT_ATOMS: atom_id res chain seq x y z
N MET A 1 14.32 21.04 12.07
CA MET A 1 13.46 19.93 12.55
C MET A 1 12.00 20.38 12.58
N LYS A 2 11.29 20.23 11.46
CA LYS A 2 9.84 20.50 11.41
C LYS A 2 9.12 19.28 11.98
N LYS A 3 8.46 19.45 13.13
CA LYS A 3 7.65 18.41 13.79
C LYS A 3 6.35 18.27 13.01
N PHE A 4 6.13 17.15 12.33
CA PHE A 4 4.78 16.80 11.89
C PHE A 4 3.98 16.31 13.10
N CYS A 5 2.68 16.56 13.13
CA CYS A 5 1.77 16.42 14.30
C CYS A 5 2.19 15.34 15.31
N CYS A 6 2.30 15.74 16.58
CA CYS A 6 2.62 14.88 17.74
C CYS A 6 4.08 14.40 17.84
N CYS A 7 5.05 15.32 18.04
CA CYS A 7 6.42 15.04 18.54
C CYS A 7 7.28 13.97 17.82
N LEU A 8 6.79 13.33 16.76
CA LEU A 8 7.47 12.28 16.03
C LEU A 8 8.29 12.88 14.88
N SER A 9 9.47 12.33 14.64
CA SER A 9 10.26 12.71 13.47
C SER A 9 9.58 12.19 12.20
N LEU A 10 9.64 12.92 11.09
CA LEU A 10 9.09 12.46 9.81
C LEU A 10 9.69 11.14 9.37
N ARG A 11 10.97 10.90 9.69
CA ARG A 11 11.65 9.62 9.48
C ARG A 11 10.98 8.47 10.24
N THR A 12 10.59 8.70 11.50
CA THR A 12 9.85 7.72 12.29
C THR A 12 8.46 7.47 11.71
N GLY A 13 7.79 8.51 11.21
CA GLY A 13 6.52 8.40 10.50
C GLY A 13 6.63 7.54 9.24
N ALA A 14 7.58 7.86 8.35
CA ALA A 14 7.83 7.09 7.13
C ALA A 14 8.20 5.63 7.44
N LEU A 15 9.00 5.39 8.48
CA LEU A 15 9.35 4.02 8.90
C LEU A 15 8.14 3.26 9.48
N SER A 16 7.28 3.95 10.23
CA SER A 16 6.04 3.33 10.74
C SER A 16 5.09 2.94 9.61
N ILE A 17 5.04 3.73 8.53
CA ILE A 17 4.27 3.38 7.34
C ILE A 17 4.89 2.20 6.62
N ALA A 18 6.20 2.21 6.36
CA ALA A 18 6.87 1.08 5.71
C ALA A 18 6.62 -0.26 6.44
N VAL A 19 6.68 -0.27 7.78
CA VAL A 19 6.42 -1.47 8.59
C VAL A 19 4.95 -1.87 8.57
N SER A 20 4.03 -0.91 8.72
CA SER A 20 2.60 -1.20 8.73
C SER A 20 2.09 -1.61 7.34
N GLY A 21 2.61 -1.03 6.26
CA GLY A 21 2.30 -1.38 4.87
C GLY A 21 2.65 -2.83 4.59
N LEU A 22 3.89 -3.21 4.93
CA LEU A 22 4.35 -4.58 4.72
C LEU A 22 3.52 -5.58 5.52
N THR A 23 3.10 -5.19 6.73
CA THR A 23 2.22 -6.02 7.56
C THR A 23 0.85 -6.19 6.91
N VAL A 24 0.26 -5.10 6.40
CA VAL A 24 -1.02 -5.13 5.69
C VAL A 24 -0.93 -6.01 4.44
N ASP A 25 0.11 -5.87 3.64
CA ASP A 25 0.31 -6.64 2.41
C ASP A 25 0.53 -8.14 2.67
N VAL A 26 1.26 -8.49 3.73
CA VAL A 26 1.42 -9.89 4.16
C VAL A 26 0.09 -10.46 4.61
N LEU A 27 -0.69 -9.72 5.40
CA LEU A 27 -2.01 -10.17 5.84
C LEU A 27 -2.98 -10.34 4.65
N GLU A 28 -2.94 -9.44 3.68
CA GLU A 28 -3.72 -9.52 2.44
C GLU A 28 -3.32 -10.75 1.59
N SER A 29 -2.02 -11.02 1.48
CA SER A 29 -1.51 -12.21 0.80
C SER A 29 -2.01 -13.50 1.47
N ILE A 30 -2.00 -13.55 2.80
CA ILE A 30 -2.54 -14.68 3.57
C ILE A 30 -4.06 -14.81 3.32
N TRP A 31 -4.79 -13.70 3.36
CA TRP A 31 -6.23 -13.68 3.11
C TRP A 31 -6.57 -14.20 1.70
N THR A 32 -5.79 -13.82 0.70
CA THR A 32 -5.94 -14.27 -0.69
C THR A 32 -5.75 -15.78 -0.81
N ILE A 33 -4.77 -16.35 -0.10
CA ILE A 33 -4.52 -17.80 -0.09
C ILE A 33 -5.69 -18.57 0.52
N ILE A 34 -6.24 -18.07 1.63
CA ILE A 34 -7.37 -18.69 2.33
C ILE A 34 -8.65 -18.59 1.48
N SER A 35 -8.86 -17.44 0.83
CA SER A 35 -10.06 -17.15 0.03
C SER A 35 -10.00 -17.71 -1.39
N LYS A 36 -8.97 -18.49 -1.73
CA LYS A 36 -8.73 -19.03 -3.08
C LYS A 36 -9.92 -19.82 -3.66
N GLN A 37 -10.76 -20.42 -2.83
CA GLN A 37 -11.93 -21.17 -3.28
C GLN A 37 -13.14 -20.29 -3.65
N GLN A 38 -13.15 -19.01 -3.24
CA GLN A 38 -14.27 -18.10 -3.46
C GLN A 38 -14.18 -17.33 -4.78
N PHE A 39 -12.98 -17.17 -5.35
CA PHE A 39 -12.74 -16.32 -6.51
C PHE A 39 -12.30 -17.11 -7.74
N CYS A 40 -12.69 -16.61 -8.92
CA CYS A 40 -12.29 -17.17 -10.19
C CYS A 40 -10.78 -16.99 -10.44
N GLY A 41 -10.16 -17.89 -11.21
CA GLY A 41 -8.70 -17.91 -11.41
C GLY A 41 -8.10 -16.59 -11.90
N ASP A 42 -8.78 -15.90 -12.82
CA ASP A 42 -8.29 -14.63 -13.38
C ASP A 42 -8.26 -13.50 -12.34
N ILE A 43 -9.25 -13.44 -11.45
CA ILE A 43 -9.31 -12.45 -10.36
C ILE A 43 -8.16 -12.69 -9.39
N LEU A 44 -7.91 -13.97 -9.08
CA LEU A 44 -6.84 -14.37 -8.17
C LEU A 44 -5.46 -14.02 -8.73
N VAL A 45 -5.26 -14.10 -10.05
CA VAL A 45 -4.01 -13.69 -10.70
C VAL A 45 -3.78 -12.18 -10.56
N ILE A 46 -4.79 -11.35 -10.85
CA ILE A 46 -4.66 -9.89 -10.72
C ILE A 46 -4.36 -9.53 -9.26
N TRP A 47 -5.02 -10.18 -8.31
CA TRP A 47 -4.82 -9.92 -6.89
C TRP A 47 -3.40 -10.29 -6.41
N ILE A 48 -2.86 -11.43 -6.88
CA ILE A 48 -1.46 -11.83 -6.59
C ILE A 48 -0.47 -10.82 -7.19
N ILE A 49 -0.71 -10.35 -8.42
CA ILE A 49 0.15 -9.35 -9.06
C ILE A 49 0.12 -8.05 -8.24
N SER A 50 -1.06 -7.62 -7.79
CA SER A 50 -1.23 -6.45 -6.93
C SER A 50 -0.47 -6.59 -5.62
N ALA A 51 -0.60 -7.73 -4.93
CA ALA A 51 0.10 -8.00 -3.67
C ALA A 51 1.62 -7.96 -3.84
N PHE A 52 2.14 -8.60 -4.90
CA PHE A 52 3.57 -8.55 -5.19
C PHE A 52 4.06 -7.12 -5.47
N TRP A 53 3.23 -6.32 -6.15
CA TRP A 53 3.54 -4.94 -6.47
C TRP A 53 3.60 -4.03 -5.23
N ASN A 54 2.64 -4.18 -4.31
CA ASN A 54 2.62 -3.45 -3.04
C ASN A 54 3.85 -3.80 -2.17
N ILE A 55 4.18 -5.09 -2.05
CA ILE A 55 5.40 -5.54 -1.33
C ILE A 55 6.67 -4.91 -1.93
N LEU A 56 6.78 -4.89 -3.27
CA LEU A 56 7.91 -4.25 -3.95
C LEU A 56 7.98 -2.76 -3.60
N SER A 57 6.84 -2.07 -3.60
CA SER A 57 6.74 -0.67 -3.24
C SER A 57 7.25 -0.41 -1.82
N ASP A 58 6.86 -1.23 -0.85
CA ASP A 58 7.30 -1.08 0.54
C ASP A 58 8.80 -1.38 0.71
N MET A 59 9.33 -2.34 -0.04
CA MET A 59 10.77 -2.60 -0.08
C MET A 59 11.56 -1.40 -0.62
N VAL A 60 11.01 -0.67 -1.59
CA VAL A 60 11.60 0.59 -2.08
C VAL A 60 11.60 1.65 -0.98
N LEU A 61 10.49 1.81 -0.23
CA LEU A 61 10.40 2.74 0.89
C LEU A 61 11.41 2.41 2.00
N PHE A 62 11.50 1.14 2.39
CA PHE A 62 12.50 0.66 3.34
C PHE A 62 13.91 1.00 2.87
N THR A 63 14.21 0.72 1.60
CA THR A 63 15.53 1.00 1.03
C THR A 63 15.82 2.49 1.04
N ALA A 64 14.84 3.34 0.71
CA ALA A 64 14.96 4.79 0.75
C ALA A 64 15.29 5.31 2.15
N ILE A 65 14.62 4.80 3.19
CA ILE A 65 14.80 5.22 4.58
C ILE A 65 16.13 4.69 5.15
N TYR A 66 16.46 3.42 4.93
CA TYR A 66 17.66 2.79 5.49
C TYR A 66 18.95 3.28 4.82
N ARG A 67 18.94 3.54 3.51
CA ARG A 67 20.09 4.11 2.78
C ARG A 67 20.12 5.63 2.78
N GLU A 68 19.17 6.28 3.47
CA GLU A 68 19.04 7.74 3.52
C GLU A 68 19.07 8.37 2.12
N ASN A 69 18.40 7.74 1.16
CA ASN A 69 18.40 8.15 -0.24
C ASN A 69 17.00 8.66 -0.65
N PRO A 70 16.73 9.98 -0.51
CA PRO A 70 15.42 10.55 -0.78
C PRO A 70 14.98 10.42 -2.25
N ASN A 71 15.91 10.19 -3.18
CA ASN A 71 15.59 10.01 -4.61
C ASN A 71 14.78 8.73 -4.90
N LEU A 72 14.73 7.78 -3.96
CA LEU A 72 13.91 6.58 -4.05
C LEU A 72 12.48 6.79 -3.56
N LEU A 73 12.20 7.88 -2.81
CA LEU A 73 10.85 8.17 -2.30
C LEU A 73 9.84 8.43 -3.44
N PRO A 74 10.16 9.19 -4.50
CA PRO A 74 9.28 9.31 -5.66
C PRO A 74 8.98 7.97 -6.35
N VAL A 75 9.95 7.05 -6.36
CA VAL A 75 9.75 5.71 -6.93
C VAL A 75 8.70 4.96 -6.11
N HIS A 76 8.81 4.97 -4.77
CA HIS A 76 7.80 4.40 -3.89
C HIS A 76 6.42 5.02 -4.09
N LEU A 77 6.33 6.37 -4.18
CA LEU A 77 5.05 7.05 -4.41
C LEU A 77 4.36 6.57 -5.70
N VAL A 78 5.12 6.40 -6.79
CA VAL A 78 4.57 5.90 -8.05
C VAL A 78 4.19 4.42 -7.95
N THR A 79 5.04 3.59 -7.34
CA THR A 79 4.77 2.15 -7.22
C THR A 79 3.59 1.85 -6.29
N CYS A 80 3.45 2.58 -5.18
CA CYS A 80 2.36 2.44 -4.23
C CYS A 80 1.03 2.84 -4.89
N LEU A 81 1.01 3.95 -5.64
CA LEU A 81 -0.19 4.37 -6.36
C LEU A 81 -0.58 3.37 -7.46
N ALA A 82 0.39 2.84 -8.20
CA ALA A 82 0.13 1.79 -9.20
C ALA A 82 -0.41 0.51 -8.57
N GLY A 83 0.10 0.13 -7.39
CA GLY A 83 -0.40 -1.01 -6.61
C GLY A 83 -1.84 -0.81 -6.16
N LEU A 84 -2.18 0.37 -5.62
CA LEU A 84 -3.56 0.72 -5.27
C LEU A 84 -4.50 0.63 -6.48
N ILE A 85 -4.08 1.10 -7.66
CA ILE A 85 -4.89 1.01 -8.88
C ILE A 85 -5.17 -0.44 -9.26
N LEU A 86 -4.17 -1.32 -9.20
CA LEU A 86 -4.35 -2.76 -9.47
C LEU A 86 -5.33 -3.41 -8.47
N GLU A 87 -5.24 -3.03 -7.19
CA GLU A 87 -6.12 -3.51 -6.14
C GLU A 87 -7.58 -3.06 -6.39
N MET A 88 -7.77 -1.78 -6.74
CA MET A 88 -9.10 -1.24 -7.06
C MET A 88 -9.70 -1.87 -8.32
N VAL A 89 -8.90 -2.16 -9.35
CA VAL A 89 -9.34 -2.92 -10.52
C VAL A 89 -9.84 -4.31 -10.09
N SER A 90 -9.13 -4.97 -9.17
CA SER A 90 -9.54 -6.28 -8.65
C SER A 90 -10.90 -6.20 -7.94
N HIS A 91 -11.11 -5.20 -7.09
CA HIS A 91 -12.40 -4.95 -6.44
C HIS A 91 -13.52 -4.62 -7.44
N MET A 92 -13.24 -3.85 -8.49
CA MET A 92 -14.23 -3.55 -9.53
C MET A 92 -14.64 -4.80 -10.31
N VAL A 93 -13.69 -5.70 -10.63
CA VAL A 93 -13.98 -6.97 -11.30
C VAL A 93 -14.82 -7.88 -10.40
N ILE A 94 -14.50 -7.96 -9.10
CA ILE A 94 -15.30 -8.72 -8.12
C ILE A 94 -16.73 -8.17 -8.05
N ALA A 95 -16.89 -6.85 -7.95
CA ALA A 95 -18.19 -6.21 -7.90
C ALA A 95 -19.00 -6.42 -9.19
N ALA A 96 -18.35 -6.42 -10.37
CA ALA A 96 -19.00 -6.63 -11.66
C ALA A 96 -19.60 -8.03 -11.81
N ILE A 97 -19.08 -9.03 -11.09
CA ILE A 97 -19.60 -10.42 -11.10
C ILE A 97 -20.78 -10.58 -10.13
N GLY A 98 -21.20 -9.50 -9.46
CA GLY A 98 -22.34 -9.50 -8.55
C GLY A 98 -22.02 -10.04 -7.15
N VAL A 99 -20.74 -10.23 -6.83
CA VAL A 99 -20.28 -10.57 -5.48
C VAL A 99 -20.13 -9.27 -4.69
N THR A 100 -21.24 -8.75 -4.19
CA THR A 100 -21.24 -7.58 -3.28
C THR A 100 -21.00 -8.04 -1.86
N ASP A 101 -19.77 -7.86 -1.38
CA ASP A 101 -19.38 -8.07 0.02
C ASP A 101 -19.08 -6.72 0.70
N TYR A 102 -19.84 -6.38 1.74
CA TYR A 102 -19.65 -5.15 2.51
C TYR A 102 -18.27 -5.07 3.16
N TYR A 103 -17.65 -6.21 3.48
CA TYR A 103 -16.28 -6.25 4.01
C TYR A 103 -15.26 -5.80 2.95
N LEU A 104 -15.42 -6.24 1.69
CA LEU A 104 -14.55 -5.82 0.58
C LEU A 104 -14.69 -4.32 0.28
N ILE A 105 -15.92 -3.77 0.40
CA ILE A 105 -16.15 -2.33 0.24
C ILE A 105 -15.45 -1.55 1.35
N GLY A 106 -15.65 -1.93 2.61
CA GLY A 106 -14.98 -1.28 3.75
C GLY A 106 -13.46 -1.37 3.66
N TYR A 107 -12.94 -2.52 3.21
CA TYR A 107 -11.53 -2.73 2.96
C TYR A 107 -10.96 -1.80 1.88
N ALA A 108 -11.66 -1.65 0.76
CA ALA A 108 -11.25 -0.74 -0.31
C ALA A 108 -11.16 0.71 0.18
N PHE A 109 -12.14 1.18 0.96
CA PHE A 109 -12.07 2.52 1.58
C PHE A 109 -10.91 2.66 2.57
N PHE A 110 -10.66 1.63 3.39
CA PHE A 110 -9.53 1.62 4.30
C PHE A 110 -8.20 1.73 3.55
N LYS A 111 -8.01 0.96 2.47
CA LYS A 111 -6.82 0.99 1.63
C LYS A 111 -6.60 2.33 0.95
N ILE A 112 -7.65 2.95 0.39
CA ILE A 112 -7.57 4.30 -0.18
C ILE A 112 -7.13 5.31 0.90
N GLY A 113 -7.73 5.26 2.09
CA GLY A 113 -7.37 6.14 3.20
C GLY A 113 -5.93 5.92 3.66
N TYR A 114 -5.50 4.66 3.76
CA TYR A 114 -4.16 4.26 4.14
C TYR A 114 -3.11 4.77 3.14
N THR A 115 -3.30 4.51 1.84
CA THR A 115 -2.41 5.02 0.78
C THR A 115 -2.40 6.54 0.75
N THR A 116 -3.52 7.22 1.03
CA THR A 116 -3.54 8.68 1.13
C THR A 116 -2.65 9.17 2.28
N ALA A 117 -2.73 8.54 3.45
CA ALA A 117 -1.89 8.88 4.60
C ALA A 117 -0.40 8.61 4.32
N ASP A 118 -0.09 7.49 3.68
CA ASP A 118 1.25 7.14 3.20
C ASP A 118 1.82 8.23 2.29
N MET A 119 1.11 8.57 1.21
CA MET A 119 1.51 9.62 0.27
C MET A 119 1.79 10.95 0.99
N VAL A 120 0.93 11.38 1.91
CA VAL A 120 1.11 12.64 2.65
C VAL A 120 2.38 12.60 3.49
N ILE A 121 2.64 11.49 4.21
CA ILE A 121 3.80 11.40 5.10
C ILE A 121 5.09 11.25 4.30
N VAL A 122 5.11 10.40 3.28
CA VAL A 122 6.29 10.20 2.42
C VAL A 122 6.63 11.44 1.61
N LEU A 123 5.63 12.14 1.04
CA LEU A 123 5.85 13.39 0.33
C LEU A 123 6.36 14.49 1.28
N SER A 124 5.81 14.56 2.51
CA SER A 124 6.29 15.49 3.53
C SER A 124 7.73 15.18 3.95
N TYR A 125 8.10 13.90 4.03
CA TYR A 125 9.47 13.48 4.31
C TYR A 125 10.42 13.83 3.15
N TYR A 126 10.02 13.57 1.91
CA TYR A 126 10.78 13.94 0.71
C TYR A 126 11.07 15.44 0.66
N HIS A 127 10.06 16.29 0.86
CA HIS A 127 10.23 17.75 0.91
C HIS A 127 11.05 18.26 2.11
N SER A 128 11.30 17.43 3.13
CA SER A 128 12.14 17.80 4.27
C SER A 128 13.62 17.45 4.05
N GLU A 129 13.90 16.48 3.18
CA GLU A 129 15.26 15.97 2.93
C GLU A 129 15.89 16.54 1.65
N VAL A 130 15.06 17.04 0.71
CA VAL A 130 15.48 17.80 -0.49
C VAL A 130 15.47 19.29 -0.21
#